data_AF-X1P0F4-F1
#
_entry.id   AF-X1P0F4-F1
#
_cell.length_a   1.000
_cell.length_b   1.000
_cell.length_c   1.000
_cell.angle_alpha   90.00
_cell.angle_beta   90.00
_cell.angle_gamma   90.00
#
_symmetry.space_group_name_H-M   'P 1'
#
loop_
_entity.id
_entity.type
_entity.pdbx_description
1 polymer ?
#
loop_
_entity_poly.entity_id
_entity_poly.type
_entity_poly.pdbx_seq_one_letter_code
_entity_poly.pdbx_strand_id
1 'polypeptide(L)'
;MRVEPLAPAIEDSFLKFIRRDIISNFFALLDLEIYREETKFWVALENAEISGYMIEHDGRDLNLRGDVKSAAELLNTASLAEPLINIEPRHLPILKTFYEPMRRLGPPTEEKIATLLVMGMDKKHFKPIIMQNPKELGANKLEAVGNLYRSFYEEAEMGPITRENILKA
;
A
#
# COMPACT_ATOMS: atom_id res chain seq x y z
N MET A 1 5.70 -9.22 19.81
CA MET A 1 5.52 -8.24 18.73
C MET A 1 5.04 -6.95 19.35
N ARG A 2 5.51 -5.81 18.85
CA ARG A 2 5.12 -4.48 19.33
C ARG A 2 4.66 -3.66 18.14
N VAL A 3 3.54 -2.97 18.26
CA VAL A 3 3.09 -1.99 17.27
C VAL A 3 3.31 -0.59 17.83
N GLU A 4 3.86 0.30 17.01
CA GLU A 4 4.06 1.69 17.38
C GLU A 4 3.92 2.63 16.19
N PRO A 5 3.58 3.93 16.42
CA PRO A 5 3.60 4.92 15.36
C PRO A 5 5.00 5.06 14.75
N LEU A 6 5.07 5.34 13.45
CA LEU A 6 6.34 5.58 12.76
C LEU A 6 7.00 6.84 13.31
N ALA A 7 8.10 6.64 14.04
CA ALA A 7 8.90 7.71 14.61
C ALA A 7 10.16 7.98 13.76
N PRO A 8 10.74 9.19 13.83
CA PRO A 8 11.96 9.54 13.07
C PRO A 8 13.11 8.56 13.27
N ALA A 9 13.23 7.97 14.47
CA ALA A 9 14.29 7.02 14.80
C ALA A 9 14.24 5.70 14.00
N ILE A 10 13.08 5.34 13.45
CA ILE A 10 12.87 4.09 12.68
C ILE A 10 12.47 4.34 11.22
N GLU A 11 12.35 5.59 10.80
CA GLU A 11 11.87 5.96 9.45
C GLU A 11 12.81 5.46 8.34
N ASP A 12 14.13 5.56 8.52
CA ASP A 12 15.11 5.04 7.54
C ASP A 12 15.00 3.51 7.38
N SER A 13 14.78 2.79 8.48
CA SER A 13 14.57 1.35 8.46
C SER A 13 13.25 0.99 7.79
N PHE A 14 12.20 1.78 8.03
CA PHE A 14 10.91 1.63 7.37
C PHE A 14 10.99 1.87 5.87
N LEU A 15 11.67 2.94 5.45
CA LEU A 15 11.91 3.24 4.03
C LEU A 15 12.66 2.09 3.35
N LYS A 16 13.71 1.57 3.98
CA LYS A 16 14.43 0.38 3.49
C LYS A 16 13.53 -0.85 3.42
N PHE A 17 12.63 -1.03 4.38
CA PHE A 17 11.69 -2.16 4.39
C PHE A 17 10.72 -2.08 3.20
N ILE A 18 10.05 -0.94 3.01
CA ILE A 18 9.06 -0.78 1.94
C ILE A 18 9.68 -0.75 0.53
N ARG A 19 10.94 -0.30 0.39
CA ARG A 19 11.67 -0.33 -0.89
C ARG A 19 12.14 -1.72 -1.33
N ARG A 20 11.98 -2.77 -0.51
CA ARG A 20 12.31 -4.15 -0.91
C ARG A 20 11.35 -4.70 -1.98
N ASP A 21 10.16 -4.12 -2.07
CA ASP A 21 9.12 -4.48 -3.04
C ASP A 21 8.30 -3.20 -3.30
N ILE A 22 8.72 -2.40 -4.28
CA ILE A 22 8.11 -1.09 -4.55
C ILE A 22 6.69 -1.28 -5.04
N ILE A 23 6.42 -2.34 -5.80
CA ILE A 23 5.09 -2.64 -6.35
C ILE A 23 4.08 -2.86 -5.23
N SER A 24 4.38 -3.76 -4.29
CA SER A 24 3.47 -4.09 -3.19
C SER A 24 3.29 -2.94 -2.20
N ASN A 25 4.29 -2.06 -2.10
CA ASN A 25 4.35 -0.96 -1.15
C ASN A 25 4.18 0.43 -1.78
N PHE A 26 3.70 0.51 -3.03
CA PHE A 26 3.59 1.77 -3.77
C PHE A 26 2.84 2.86 -2.99
N PHE A 27 1.69 2.52 -2.38
CA PHE A 27 0.93 3.47 -1.58
C PHE A 27 1.66 3.92 -0.31
N ALA A 28 2.37 3.01 0.36
CA ALA A 28 3.15 3.39 1.54
C ALA A 28 4.32 4.33 1.18
N LEU A 29 4.96 4.10 0.03
CA LEU A 29 5.99 5.00 -0.50
C LEU A 29 5.40 6.36 -0.89
N LEU A 30 4.30 6.35 -1.63
CA LEU A 30 3.59 7.56 -2.04
C LEU A 30 3.18 8.40 -0.82
N ASP A 31 2.59 7.76 0.17
CA ASP A 31 2.11 8.43 1.36
C ASP A 31 3.27 8.96 2.21
N LEU A 32 4.35 8.19 2.34
CA LEU A 32 5.52 8.60 3.12
C LEU A 32 6.23 9.79 2.48
N GLU A 33 6.38 9.80 1.15
CA GLU A 33 7.13 10.83 0.42
C GLU A 33 6.30 12.09 0.13
N ILE A 34 4.98 11.97 -0.03
CA ILE A 34 4.13 13.07 -0.56
C ILE A 34 3.02 13.50 0.40
N TYR A 35 2.47 12.56 1.16
CA TYR A 35 1.29 12.77 2.01
C TYR A 35 1.58 12.46 3.48
N ARG A 36 2.82 12.67 3.92
CA ARG A 36 3.29 12.28 5.26
C ARG A 36 2.42 12.85 6.38
N GLU A 37 2.04 14.12 6.25
CA GLU A 37 1.22 14.85 7.22
C GLU A 37 -0.26 14.43 7.20
N GLU A 38 -0.72 13.90 6.07
CA GLU A 38 -2.11 13.43 5.86
C GLU A 38 -2.25 11.93 6.18
N THR A 39 -1.12 11.26 6.45
CA THR A 39 -1.05 9.81 6.60
C THR A 39 -0.51 9.42 7.96
N LYS A 40 -1.28 8.54 8.58
CA LYS A 40 -0.96 7.88 9.82
C LYS A 40 -0.18 6.59 9.51
N PHE A 41 1.05 6.43 10.01
CA PHE A 41 1.89 5.22 9.87
C PHE A 41 2.11 4.45 11.18
N TRP A 42 1.83 3.15 11.15
CA TRP A 42 1.93 2.20 12.26
C TRP A 42 2.86 1.07 11.83
N VAL A 43 3.85 0.73 12.64
CA VAL A 43 4.86 -0.26 12.31
C VAL A 43 4.82 -1.39 13.33
N ALA A 44 4.80 -2.63 12.85
CA ALA A 44 4.91 -3.82 13.67
C ALA A 44 6.37 -4.27 13.73
N LEU A 45 6.93 -4.34 14.94
CA LEU A 45 8.28 -4.77 15.22
C LEU A 45 8.30 -6.16 15.88
N GLU A 46 9.12 -7.04 15.33
CA GLU A 46 9.50 -8.32 15.92
C GLU A 46 11.02 -8.40 16.01
N ASN A 47 11.55 -8.62 17.22
CA ASN A 47 13.00 -8.64 17.48
C ASN A 47 13.75 -7.39 16.97
N ALA A 48 13.12 -6.22 17.08
CA ALA A 48 13.60 -4.93 16.57
C ALA A 48 13.69 -4.82 15.04
N GLU A 49 13.17 -5.80 14.29
CA GLU A 49 13.00 -5.73 12.85
C GLU A 49 11.55 -5.45 12.47
N ILE A 50 11.36 -4.78 11.33
CA ILE A 50 10.03 -4.48 10.79
C ILE A 50 9.44 -5.77 10.21
N SER A 51 8.31 -6.18 10.76
CA SER A 51 7.54 -7.38 10.39
C SER A 51 6.31 -7.05 9.54
N GLY A 52 5.85 -5.80 9.61
CA GLY A 52 4.69 -5.30 8.89
C GLY A 52 4.41 -3.84 9.19
N TYR A 53 3.44 -3.27 8.50
CA TYR A 53 2.96 -1.92 8.74
C TYR A 53 1.50 -1.78 8.35
N MET A 54 0.85 -0.77 8.94
CA MET A 54 -0.45 -0.28 8.54
C MET A 54 -0.38 1.22 8.35
N ILE A 55 -1.04 1.72 7.33
CA ILE A 55 -1.22 3.15 7.11
C ILE A 55 -2.70 3.48 7.03
N GLU A 56 -3.08 4.61 7.62
CA GLU A 56 -4.39 5.24 7.45
C GLU A 56 -4.21 6.57 6.71
N HIS A 57 -4.77 6.67 5.50
CA HIS A 57 -4.65 7.86 4.66
C HIS A 57 -6.01 8.57 4.55
N ASP A 58 -5.98 9.91 4.63
CA ASP A 58 -7.14 10.81 4.46
C ASP A 58 -8.38 10.44 5.32
N GLY A 59 -8.15 9.78 6.47
CA GLY A 59 -9.21 9.30 7.35
C GLY A 59 -10.17 8.30 6.69
N ARG A 60 -9.74 7.63 5.62
CA ARG A 60 -10.62 6.82 4.76
C ARG A 60 -9.98 5.50 4.34
N ASP A 61 -8.73 5.54 3.90
CA ASP A 61 -8.07 4.39 3.31
C ASP A 61 -7.20 3.69 4.36
N LEU A 62 -7.26 2.35 4.40
CA LEU A 62 -6.42 1.53 5.26
C LEU A 62 -5.60 0.57 4.38
N ASN A 63 -4.28 0.69 4.44
CA ASN A 63 -3.39 -0.22 3.74
C ASN A 63 -2.51 -0.97 4.76
N LEU A 64 -2.42 -2.29 4.58
CA LEU A 64 -1.77 -3.19 5.51
C LEU A 64 -0.91 -4.21 4.75
N ARG A 65 0.35 -4.33 5.18
CA ARG A 65 1.33 -5.30 4.68
C ARG A 65 2.10 -5.91 5.85
N GLY A 66 2.63 -7.11 5.65
CA GLY A 66 3.40 -7.83 6.67
C GLY A 66 3.01 -9.29 6.78
N ASP A 67 3.48 -9.96 7.82
CA ASP A 67 3.02 -11.31 8.14
C ASP A 67 1.61 -11.34 8.79
N VAL A 68 1.00 -12.52 8.90
CA VAL A 68 -0.35 -12.66 9.46
C VAL A 68 -0.41 -12.25 10.94
N LYS A 69 0.70 -12.41 11.66
CA LYS A 69 0.79 -12.10 13.10
C LYS A 69 0.76 -10.59 13.32
N SER A 70 1.51 -9.84 12.52
CA SER A 70 1.54 -8.37 12.51
C SER A 70 0.22 -7.78 12.06
N ALA A 71 -0.48 -8.41 11.11
CA ALA A 71 -1.80 -7.96 10.69
C ALA A 71 -2.80 -7.84 11.86
N ALA A 72 -2.88 -8.84 12.74
CA ALA A 72 -3.79 -8.79 13.89
C ALA A 72 -3.45 -7.64 14.84
N GLU A 73 -2.18 -7.50 15.20
CA GLU A 73 -1.72 -6.46 16.13
C GLU A 73 -1.87 -5.05 15.53
N LEU A 74 -1.63 -4.90 14.22
CA LEU A 74 -1.82 -3.64 13.51
C LEU A 74 -3.31 -3.25 13.45
N LEU A 75 -4.21 -4.20 13.17
CA LEU A 75 -5.64 -3.91 13.10
C LEU A 75 -6.24 -3.44 14.43
N ASN A 76 -5.69 -3.86 15.57
CA ASN A 76 -6.08 -3.36 16.90
C ASN A 76 -5.87 -1.85 17.07
N THR A 77 -5.01 -1.26 16.24
CA THR A 77 -4.69 0.17 16.30
C THR A 77 -5.47 1.01 15.29
N ALA A 78 -6.28 0.37 14.45
CA ALA A 78 -7.07 1.05 13.44
C ALA A 78 -8.15 1.92 14.09
N SER A 79 -8.29 3.14 13.60
CA SER A 79 -9.23 4.14 14.10
C SER A 79 -10.45 4.34 13.18
N LEU A 80 -10.42 3.77 11.98
CA LEU A 80 -11.45 3.94 10.96
C LEU A 80 -12.61 2.94 11.17
N ALA A 81 -13.84 3.44 11.24
CA ALA A 81 -15.03 2.58 11.35
C ALA A 81 -15.40 1.91 10.01
N GLU A 82 -15.26 2.64 8.91
CA GLU A 82 -15.65 2.19 7.56
C GLU A 82 -14.51 2.41 6.53
N PRO A 83 -13.34 1.78 6.70
CA PRO A 83 -12.21 2.02 5.81
C PRO A 83 -12.41 1.40 4.42
N LEU A 84 -11.81 2.03 3.41
CA LEU A 84 -11.48 1.38 2.15
C LEU A 84 -10.16 0.63 2.32
N ILE A 85 -10.20 -0.70 2.20
CA ILE A 85 -9.10 -1.54 2.62
C ILE A 85 -8.29 -2.06 1.43
N ASN A 86 -6.97 -1.84 1.46
CA ASN A 86 -5.99 -2.43 0.55
C ASN A 86 -5.07 -3.37 1.32
N ILE A 87 -5.29 -4.68 1.21
CA ILE A 87 -4.53 -5.72 1.91
C ILE A 87 -4.01 -6.80 0.97
N GLU A 88 -2.97 -7.52 1.39
CA GLU A 88 -2.63 -8.79 0.77
C GLU A 88 -3.71 -9.85 1.05
N PRO A 89 -3.98 -10.78 0.12
CA PRO A 89 -4.99 -11.83 0.27
C PRO A 89 -4.91 -12.63 1.58
N ARG A 90 -3.68 -12.90 2.04
CA ARG A 90 -3.41 -13.66 3.27
C ARG A 90 -3.97 -13.01 4.54
N HIS A 91 -4.25 -11.71 4.52
CA HIS A 91 -4.77 -10.96 5.67
C HIS A 91 -6.30 -10.94 5.73
N LEU A 92 -6.98 -11.44 4.69
CA LEU A 92 -8.44 -11.40 4.64
C LEU A 92 -9.12 -12.16 5.80
N PRO A 93 -8.65 -13.34 6.26
CA PRO A 93 -9.27 -14.03 7.39
C PRO A 93 -9.23 -13.21 8.69
N ILE A 94 -8.09 -12.58 9.00
CA ILE A 94 -7.97 -11.75 10.20
C ILE A 94 -8.74 -10.44 10.05
N LEU A 95 -8.73 -9.82 8.87
CA LEU A 95 -9.50 -8.59 8.62
C LEU A 95 -11.00 -8.77 8.93
N LYS A 96 -11.56 -9.93 8.58
CA LYS A 96 -12.97 -10.26 8.85
C LYS A 96 -13.33 -10.38 10.33
N THR A 97 -12.36 -10.43 11.24
CA THR A 97 -12.63 -10.38 12.68
C THR A 97 -12.78 -8.95 13.19
N PHE A 98 -12.32 -7.96 12.43
CA PHE A 98 -12.39 -6.53 12.77
C PHE A 98 -13.48 -5.78 11.97
N TYR A 99 -13.70 -6.18 10.73
CA TYR A 99 -14.60 -5.49 9.81
C TYR A 99 -15.57 -6.45 9.13
N GLU A 100 -16.83 -6.02 9.00
CA GLU A 100 -17.79 -6.65 8.11
C GLU A 100 -17.68 -6.02 6.71
N PRO A 101 -17.49 -6.80 5.63
CA PRO A 101 -17.43 -6.25 4.27
C PRO A 101 -18.79 -5.70 3.80
N MET A 102 -19.02 -4.39 4.00
CA MET A 102 -20.32 -3.74 3.75
C MET A 102 -20.56 -3.33 2.28
N ARG A 103 -19.54 -2.92 1.52
CA ARG A 103 -19.69 -2.39 0.16
C ARG A 103 -18.51 -2.76 -0.74
N ARG A 104 -18.79 -3.38 -1.89
CA ARG A 104 -17.79 -3.66 -2.93
C ARG A 104 -17.61 -2.41 -3.81
N LEU A 105 -16.38 -1.98 -4.03
CA LEU A 105 -16.03 -0.98 -5.05
C LEU A 105 -15.72 -1.70 -6.38
N GLY A 106 -16.75 -2.13 -7.11
CA GLY A 106 -16.60 -2.75 -8.44
C GLY A 106 -17.69 -3.77 -8.79
N PRO A 107 -17.87 -4.11 -10.09
CA PRO A 107 -18.83 -5.12 -10.53
C PRO A 107 -18.50 -6.51 -9.93
N PRO A 108 -19.50 -7.39 -9.79
CA PRO A 108 -19.37 -8.65 -9.08
C PRO A 108 -18.47 -9.62 -9.86
N THR A 109 -17.21 -9.74 -9.47
CA THR A 109 -16.44 -10.96 -9.68
C THR A 109 -16.56 -11.79 -8.41
N GLU A 110 -16.98 -13.04 -8.56
CA GLU A 110 -16.97 -14.04 -7.49
C GLU A 110 -15.57 -14.07 -6.87
N GLU A 111 -15.48 -13.82 -5.56
CA GLU A 111 -14.33 -14.07 -4.69
C GLU A 111 -12.96 -13.44 -5.04
N LYS A 112 -12.84 -12.61 -6.07
CA LYS A 112 -11.54 -12.06 -6.48
C LYS A 112 -11.31 -10.67 -5.89
N ILE A 113 -10.39 -10.64 -4.93
CA ILE A 113 -9.56 -9.47 -4.58
C ILE A 113 -9.22 -8.72 -5.87
N ALA A 114 -9.45 -7.41 -5.89
CA ALA A 114 -9.18 -6.57 -7.06
C ALA A 114 -7.74 -6.83 -7.55
N THR A 115 -7.62 -7.54 -8.67
CA THR A 115 -6.34 -7.81 -9.32
C THR A 115 -6.01 -6.57 -10.14
N LEU A 116 -4.94 -5.87 -9.79
CA LEU A 116 -4.41 -4.77 -10.60
C LEU A 116 -3.89 -5.37 -11.93
N LEU A 117 -4.68 -5.22 -12.99
CA LEU A 117 -4.26 -5.52 -14.35
C LEU A 117 -3.56 -4.28 -14.92
N VAL A 118 -2.24 -4.32 -15.00
CA VAL A 118 -1.47 -3.33 -15.75
C VAL A 118 -1.65 -3.63 -17.24
N MET A 119 -2.30 -2.72 -17.96
CA MET A 119 -2.52 -2.81 -19.41
C MET A 119 -1.88 -1.60 -20.09
N GLY A 120 -1.05 -1.83 -21.10
CA GLY A 120 -0.59 -0.78 -21.99
C GLY A 120 -1.76 -0.25 -22.82
N MET A 121 -2.04 1.05 -22.74
CA MET A 121 -3.12 1.67 -23.48
C MET A 121 -2.70 3.05 -23.99
N ASP A 122 -3.06 3.37 -25.24
CA ASP A 122 -2.79 4.68 -25.79
C ASP A 122 -3.85 5.72 -25.33
N LYS A 123 -3.50 7.00 -25.43
CA LYS A 123 -4.35 8.10 -24.96
C LYS A 123 -5.70 8.18 -25.70
N LYS A 124 -5.77 7.77 -26.97
CA LYS A 124 -7.02 7.82 -27.77
C LYS A 124 -8.03 6.76 -27.32
N HIS A 125 -7.59 5.71 -26.65
CA HIS A 125 -8.46 4.64 -26.14
C HIS A 125 -8.68 4.67 -24.63
N PHE A 126 -8.01 5.57 -23.89
CA PHE A 126 -8.28 5.80 -22.46
C PHE A 126 -9.58 6.59 -22.26
N LYS A 127 -10.65 5.89 -21.87
CA LYS A 127 -11.96 6.47 -21.55
C LYS A 127 -12.30 6.25 -20.06
N PRO A 128 -11.69 7.01 -19.13
CA PRO A 128 -11.94 6.81 -17.71
C PRO A 128 -13.37 7.22 -17.35
N ILE A 129 -14.00 6.45 -16.46
CA ILE A 129 -15.21 6.88 -15.76
C ILE A 129 -14.73 7.54 -14.47
N ILE A 130 -14.84 8.88 -14.40
CA ILE A 130 -14.41 9.65 -13.23
C ILE A 130 -15.50 9.55 -12.16
N MET A 131 -15.22 8.79 -11.10
CA MET A 131 -16.16 8.59 -9.98
C MET A 131 -15.96 9.60 -8.83
N GLN A 132 -14.81 10.26 -8.77
CA GLN A 132 -14.47 11.29 -7.77
C GLN A 132 -13.80 12.46 -8.47
N ASN A 133 -14.05 13.70 -7.99
CA ASN A 133 -13.42 14.89 -8.56
C ASN A 133 -11.89 14.82 -8.34
N PRO A 134 -11.07 14.76 -9.40
CA PRO A 134 -9.63 14.77 -9.25
C PRO A 134 -9.19 16.12 -8.66
N LYS A 135 -8.37 16.09 -7.61
CA LYS A 135 -7.67 17.28 -7.12
C LYS A 135 -6.41 17.47 -7.95
N GLU A 136 -6.10 18.71 -8.31
CA GLU A 136 -4.84 19.06 -8.98
C GLU A 136 -3.66 18.79 -8.03
N LEU A 137 -2.67 18.02 -8.49
CA LEU A 137 -1.41 17.87 -7.79
C LEU A 137 -0.53 19.08 -8.10
N GLY A 138 -0.05 19.78 -7.06
CA GLY A 138 0.95 20.83 -7.23
C GLY A 138 2.23 20.31 -7.91
N ALA A 139 2.94 21.17 -8.65
CA ALA A 139 4.08 20.80 -9.49
C ALA A 139 5.14 19.93 -8.77
N ASN A 140 5.42 20.23 -7.51
CA ASN A 140 6.40 19.53 -6.67
C ASN A 140 5.95 18.08 -6.39
N LYS A 141 4.64 17.89 -6.14
CA LYS A 141 4.06 16.57 -5.93
C LYS A 141 4.01 15.80 -7.26
N LEU A 142 3.78 16.48 -8.38
CA LEU A 142 3.73 15.85 -9.71
C LEU A 142 5.07 15.21 -10.11
N GLU A 143 6.20 15.86 -9.83
CA GLU A 143 7.52 15.30 -10.09
C GLU A 143 7.80 14.07 -9.21
N ALA A 144 7.50 14.15 -7.91
CA ALA A 144 7.65 13.03 -6.99
C ALA A 144 6.78 11.83 -7.38
N VAL A 145 5.51 12.06 -7.72
CA VAL A 145 4.62 11.03 -8.28
C VAL A 145 5.20 10.47 -9.58
N GLY A 146 5.69 11.32 -10.48
CA GLY A 146 6.27 10.90 -11.76
C GLY A 146 7.51 10.00 -11.57
N ASN A 147 8.36 10.31 -10.61
CA ASN A 147 9.53 9.50 -10.27
C ASN A 147 9.13 8.15 -9.66
N LEU A 148 8.17 8.14 -8.72
CA LEU A 148 7.67 6.91 -8.11
C LEU A 148 6.99 6.00 -9.14
N TYR A 149 6.18 6.58 -10.04
CA TYR A 149 5.58 5.84 -11.16
C TYR A 149 6.64 5.26 -12.10
N ARG A 150 7.71 6.00 -12.38
CA ARG A 150 8.81 5.49 -13.21
C ARG A 150 9.44 4.26 -12.55
N SER A 151 9.79 4.33 -11.27
CA SER A 151 10.34 3.20 -10.53
C SER A 151 9.38 2.00 -10.47
N PHE A 152 8.08 2.26 -10.31
CA PHE A 152 7.05 1.22 -10.36
C PHE A 152 7.01 0.54 -11.75
N TYR A 153 7.03 1.31 -12.83
CA TYR A 153 7.02 0.76 -14.20
C TYR A 153 8.30 -0.01 -14.50
N GLU A 154 9.47 0.49 -14.10
CA GLU A 154 10.75 -0.21 -14.26
C GLU A 154 10.74 -1.55 -13.52
N GLU A 155 10.21 -1.60 -12.29
CA GLU A 155 10.09 -2.85 -11.52
C GLU A 155 9.04 -3.81 -12.12
N ALA A 156 7.91 -3.28 -12.60
CA ALA A 156 6.87 -4.08 -13.24
C ALA A 156 7.31 -4.67 -14.59
N GLU A 157 8.11 -3.93 -15.38
CA GLU A 157 8.68 -4.40 -16.65
C GLU A 157 9.74 -5.49 -16.46
N MET A 158 10.45 -5.50 -15.32
CA MET A 158 11.42 -6.55 -14.98
C MET A 158 10.79 -7.92 -14.70
N GLY A 159 9.46 -7.99 -14.52
CA GLY A 159 8.77 -9.22 -14.13
C GLY A 159 9.05 -9.63 -12.68
N PRO A 160 8.50 -10.75 -12.19
CA PRO A 160 8.70 -11.17 -10.80
C PRO A 160 10.19 -11.40 -10.51
N ILE A 161 10.70 -10.81 -9.42
CA ILE A 161 12.07 -11.04 -8.95
C ILE A 161 12.24 -12.54 -8.67
N THR A 162 13.02 -13.22 -9.50
CA THR A 162 13.32 -14.63 -9.33
C THR A 162 14.53 -14.84 -8.44
N ARG A 163 14.68 -16.04 -7.86
CA ARG A 163 15.87 -16.43 -7.10
C ARG A 163 17.17 -16.23 -7.88
N GLU A 164 17.12 -16.34 -9.21
CA GLU A 164 18.25 -16.06 -10.10
C GLU A 164 18.59 -14.56 -10.18
N ASN A 165 17.63 -13.65 -10.03
CA ASN A 165 17.88 -12.21 -10.00
C ASN A 165 18.59 -11.80 -8.70
N ILE A 166 18.29 -12.46 -7.58
CA ILE A 166 18.92 -12.20 -6.27
C ILE A 166 20.37 -12.69 -6.23
N LEU A 167 20.68 -13.78 -6.94
CA LEU A 167 22.03 -14.37 -6.95
C LEU A 167 23.00 -13.68 -7.93
N LYS A 168 22.52 -12.74 -8.75
CA LYS A 168 23.33 -11.99 -9.73
C LYS A 168 23.67 -10.55 -9.28
N ALA A 169 23.11 -10.09 -8.16
CA ALA A 169 23.42 -8.81 -7.52
C ALA A 169 24.45 -9.01 -6.41
#